data_AF-A0AAN8G7L7-F1
#
_entry.id   AF-A0AAN8G7L7-F1
#
_cell.length_a   1.000
_cell.length_b   1.000
_cell.length_c   1.000
_cell.angle_alpha   90.00
_cell.angle_beta   90.00
_cell.angle_gamma   90.00
#
_symmetry.space_group_name_H-M   'P 1'
#
loop_
_entity.id
_entity.type
_entity.pdbx_description
1 polymer ?
#
loop_
_entity_poly.entity_id
_entity_poly.type
_entity_poly.pdbx_seq_one_letter_code
_entity_poly.pdbx_strand_id
1 'polypeptide(L)'
;MKKQNVRTLSLIVCTFTYLLVGAAVFDALESEFEVENRQRLLSEEHALREKYNMTDADFFRLRWNIIHTVPYKAGTQWKFAGAFYFALTVITTIGEYDLVI
;
A
#
# COMPACT_ATOMS: atom_id res chain seq x y z
N MET A 1 6.62 -26.94 34.17
CA MET A 1 6.83 -25.55 33.70
C MET A 1 5.83 -24.63 34.40
N LYS A 2 6.23 -23.39 34.76
CA LYS A 2 5.28 -22.42 35.37
C LYS A 2 4.12 -22.16 34.39
N LYS A 3 2.87 -22.12 34.89
CA LYS A 3 1.65 -21.91 34.07
C LYS A 3 1.75 -20.66 33.17
N GLN A 4 2.42 -19.61 33.64
CA GLN A 4 2.66 -18.38 32.87
C GLN A 4 3.50 -18.62 31.62
N ASN A 5 4.59 -19.40 31.73
CA ASN A 5 5.48 -19.68 30.61
C ASN A 5 4.79 -20.52 29.54
N VAL A 6 3.93 -21.45 29.96
CA VAL A 6 3.10 -22.24 29.04
C VAL A 6 2.13 -21.34 28.29
N ARG A 7 1.43 -20.42 28.99
CA ARG A 7 0.50 -19.47 28.36
C ARG A 7 1.20 -18.60 27.31
N THR A 8 2.35 -18.04 27.64
CA THR A 8 3.12 -17.19 26.70
C THR A 8 3.58 -17.99 25.48
N LEU A 9 4.12 -19.20 25.69
CA LEU A 9 4.56 -20.05 24.59
C LEU A 9 3.39 -20.46 23.67
N SER A 10 2.23 -20.80 24.24
CA SER A 10 1.03 -21.11 23.48
C SER A 10 0.53 -19.93 22.65
N LEU A 11 0.56 -18.70 23.19
CA LEU A 11 0.20 -17.50 22.43
C LEU A 11 1.15 -17.27 21.26
N ILE A 12 2.46 -17.42 21.48
CA ILE A 12 3.46 -17.27 20.42
C ILE A 12 3.20 -18.25 19.28
N VAL A 13 3.04 -19.54 19.60
CA VAL A 13 2.78 -20.58 18.59
C VAL A 13 1.46 -20.33 17.85
N CYS A 14 0.41 -19.91 18.57
CA CYS A 14 -0.88 -19.58 17.97
C CYS A 14 -0.77 -18.39 17.00
N THR A 15 -0.10 -17.30 17.41
CA THR A 15 0.11 -16.12 16.56
C THR A 15 0.91 -16.47 15.30
N PHE A 16 1.99 -17.26 15.42
CA PHE A 16 2.73 -17.69 14.24
C PHE A 16 1.88 -18.54 13.30
N THR A 17 1.09 -19.46 13.84
CA THR A 17 0.21 -20.30 13.03
C THR A 17 -0.86 -19.46 12.32
N TYR A 18 -1.43 -18.47 13.02
CA TYR A 18 -2.39 -17.52 12.45
C TYR A 18 -1.78 -16.72 11.30
N LEU A 19 -0.55 -16.21 11.45
CA LEU A 19 0.15 -15.49 10.39
C LEU A 19 0.44 -16.38 9.17
N LEU A 20 0.86 -17.64 9.38
CA LEU A 20 1.11 -18.59 8.28
C LEU A 20 -0.16 -18.93 7.51
N VAL A 21 -1.26 -19.18 8.22
CA VAL A 21 -2.56 -19.44 7.59
C VAL A 21 -3.03 -18.19 6.83
N GLY A 22 -2.93 -17.00 7.44
CA GLY A 22 -3.26 -15.75 6.77
C GLY A 22 -2.45 -15.53 5.50
N ALA A 23 -1.14 -15.78 5.54
CA ALA A 23 -0.27 -15.68 4.36
C ALA A 23 -0.70 -16.64 3.24
N ALA A 24 -1.02 -17.90 3.56
CA ALA A 24 -1.48 -18.87 2.57
C ALA A 24 -2.85 -18.49 1.97
N VAL A 25 -3.77 -17.94 2.78
CA VAL A 25 -5.06 -17.46 2.30
C VAL A 25 -4.90 -16.24 1.39
N PHE A 26 -4.09 -15.24 1.78
CA PHE A 26 -3.84 -14.08 0.93
C PHE A 26 -3.13 -14.47 -0.37
N ASP A 27 -2.17 -15.37 -0.33
CA ASP A 27 -1.50 -15.88 -1.53
C ASP A 27 -2.51 -16.56 -2.48
N ALA A 28 -3.37 -17.44 -1.95
CA ALA A 28 -4.38 -18.12 -2.76
C ALA A 28 -5.45 -17.20 -3.36
N LEU A 29 -5.73 -16.04 -2.73
CA LEU A 29 -6.77 -15.12 -3.17
C LEU A 29 -6.25 -13.97 -4.03
N GLU A 30 -5.06 -13.43 -3.73
CA GLU A 30 -4.58 -12.17 -4.32
C GLU A 30 -3.48 -12.38 -5.37
N SER A 31 -2.75 -13.51 -5.36
CA SER A 31 -1.56 -13.69 -6.22
C SER A 31 -1.90 -13.67 -7.71
N GLU A 32 -2.93 -14.41 -8.14
CA GLU A 32 -3.35 -14.44 -9.54
C GLU A 32 -3.87 -13.06 -9.99
N PHE A 33 -4.65 -12.39 -9.14
CA PHE A 33 -5.19 -11.07 -9.41
C PHE A 33 -4.08 -10.01 -9.55
N GLU A 34 -3.04 -10.06 -8.71
CA GLU A 34 -1.89 -9.17 -8.81
C GLU A 34 -1.17 -9.32 -10.16
N VAL A 35 -0.94 -10.57 -10.60
CA VAL A 35 -0.26 -10.86 -11.86
C VAL A 35 -1.09 -10.39 -13.05
N GLU A 36 -2.39 -10.69 -13.08
CA GLU A 36 -3.29 -10.25 -14.15
C GLU A 36 -3.35 -8.72 -14.21
N ASN A 37 -3.56 -8.06 -13.07
CA ASN A 37 -3.68 -6.62 -13.01
C ASN A 37 -2.37 -5.95 -13.43
N ARG A 38 -1.21 -6.51 -13.07
CA ARG A 38 0.10 -6.03 -13.54
C ARG A 38 0.23 -6.13 -15.06
N GLN A 39 -0.15 -7.27 -15.65
CA GLN A 39 -0.10 -7.45 -17.11
C GLN A 39 -1.04 -6.47 -17.83
N ARG A 40 -2.25 -6.29 -17.30
CA ARG A 40 -3.22 -5.31 -17.82
C ARG A 40 -2.65 -3.90 -17.78
N LEU A 41 -2.13 -3.45 -16.64
CA LEU A 41 -1.56 -2.11 -16.49
C LEU A 41 -0.35 -1.88 -17.40
N LEU A 42 0.53 -2.88 -17.56
CA LEU A 42 1.68 -2.78 -18.47
C LEU A 42 1.27 -2.71 -19.94
N SER A 43 0.23 -3.44 -20.34
CA SER A 43 -0.29 -3.37 -21.71
C SER A 43 -0.98 -2.04 -22.00
N GLU A 44 -1.76 -1.50 -21.05
CA GLU A 44 -2.33 -0.15 -21.13
C GLU A 44 -1.25 0.93 -21.22
N GLU A 45 -0.18 0.81 -20.41
CA GLU A 45 0.99 1.69 -20.48
C GLU A 45 1.64 1.67 -21.87
N HIS A 46 1.88 0.48 -22.43
CA HIS A 46 2.48 0.33 -23.76
C HIS A 46 1.61 0.97 -24.84
N ALA A 47 0.30 0.68 -24.83
CA ALA A 47 -0.65 1.23 -25.79
C ALA A 47 -0.71 2.77 -25.73
N LEU A 48 -0.66 3.36 -24.53
CA LEU A 48 -0.61 4.81 -24.36
C LEU A 48 0.69 5.40 -24.92
N ARG A 49 1.83 4.76 -24.64
CA ARG A 49 3.13 5.24 -25.13
C ARG A 49 3.20 5.22 -26.65
N GLU A 50 2.73 4.16 -27.29
CA GLU A 50 2.67 4.05 -28.74
C GLU A 50 1.70 5.08 -29.35
N LYS A 51 0.49 5.19 -28.79
CA LYS A 51 -0.53 6.13 -29.26
C LYS A 51 -0.06 7.59 -29.29
N TYR A 52 0.78 7.97 -28.34
CA TYR A 52 1.29 9.34 -28.19
C TYR A 52 2.77 9.50 -28.55
N ASN A 53 3.41 8.48 -29.14
CA ASN A 53 4.83 8.48 -29.52
C ASN A 53 5.77 8.93 -28.38
N MET A 54 5.58 8.43 -27.17
CA MET A 54 6.36 8.82 -25.99
C MET A 54 7.65 7.99 -25.85
N THR A 55 8.78 8.68 -25.60
CA THR A 55 10.04 8.01 -25.22
C THR A 55 9.96 7.43 -23.80
N ASP A 56 10.79 6.44 -23.49
CA ASP A 56 10.90 5.90 -22.11
C ASP A 56 11.24 6.98 -21.08
N ALA A 57 12.13 7.90 -21.45
CA ALA A 57 12.57 8.98 -20.57
C ALA A 57 11.44 9.97 -20.27
N ASP A 58 10.67 10.35 -21.29
CA ASP A 58 9.56 11.30 -21.11
C ASP A 58 8.41 10.67 -20.34
N PHE A 59 8.08 9.40 -20.63
CA PHE A 59 7.05 8.68 -19.90
C PHE A 59 7.45 8.46 -18.43
N PHE A 60 8.72 8.17 -18.16
CA PHE A 60 9.24 8.09 -16.79
C PHE A 60 9.10 9.41 -16.05
N ARG A 61 9.47 10.54 -16.66
CA ARG A 61 9.30 11.89 -16.08
C ARG A 61 7.83 12.19 -15.81
N LEU A 62 6.94 11.84 -16.73
CA LEU A 62 5.50 12.03 -16.55
C LEU A 62 4.97 11.19 -15.37
N ARG A 63 5.29 9.89 -15.31
CA ARG A 63 4.90 9.03 -14.19
C ARG A 63 5.43 9.55 -12.86
N TRP A 64 6.70 9.95 -12.83
CA TRP A 64 7.32 10.53 -11.64
C TRP A 64 6.55 11.74 -11.14
N ASN A 65 6.24 12.68 -12.02
CA ASN A 65 5.44 13.86 -11.70
C ASN A 65 4.02 13.49 -11.23
N ILE A 66 3.38 12.50 -11.86
CA ILE A 66 2.04 12.03 -11.46
C ILE A 66 2.07 11.47 -10.03
N ILE A 67 3.04 10.60 -9.71
CA ILE A 67 3.15 9.99 -8.37
C ILE A 67 3.37 11.07 -7.30
N HIS A 68 4.26 12.03 -7.55
CA HIS A 68 4.54 13.12 -6.60
C HIS A 68 3.40 14.14 -6.48
N THR A 69 2.49 14.18 -7.46
CA THR A 69 1.32 15.07 -7.39
C THR A 69 0.12 14.44 -6.70
N VAL A 70 0.12 13.12 -6.44
CA VAL A 70 -0.99 12.41 -5.77
C VAL A 70 -1.40 13.07 -4.45
N PRO A 71 -0.49 13.41 -3.50
CA PRO A 71 -0.88 14.00 -2.22
C PRO A 71 -1.56 15.37 -2.37
N TYR A 72 -1.25 16.10 -3.45
CA TYR A 72 -1.82 17.41 -3.73
C TYR A 72 -3.19 17.35 -4.42
N LYS A 73 -3.60 16.19 -4.96
CA LYS A 73 -4.92 16.03 -5.60
C LYS A 73 -6.07 16.19 -4.61
N ALA A 74 -5.85 15.83 -3.34
CA ALA A 74 -6.82 15.98 -2.27
C ALA A 74 -6.91 17.42 -1.72
N GLY A 75 -6.22 18.40 -2.33
CA GLY A 75 -6.19 19.79 -1.88
C GLY A 75 -5.10 20.08 -0.83
N THR A 76 -5.20 21.21 -0.14
CA THR A 76 -4.18 21.62 0.85
C THR A 76 -4.33 20.86 2.17
N GLN A 77 -3.64 19.73 2.30
CA GLN A 77 -3.67 18.86 3.49
C GLN A 77 -3.07 19.51 4.75
N TRP A 78 -2.06 20.37 4.61
CA TRP A 78 -1.37 21.00 5.76
C TRP A 78 -1.97 22.33 6.22
N LYS A 79 -3.29 22.51 6.06
CA LYS A 79 -4.05 23.52 6.81
C LYS A 79 -4.53 22.94 8.14
N PHE A 80 -5.00 23.80 9.05
CA PHE A 80 -5.39 23.39 10.41
C PHE A 80 -6.27 22.12 10.46
N ALA A 81 -7.30 22.02 9.61
CA ALA A 81 -8.19 20.86 9.60
C ALA A 81 -7.49 19.54 9.23
N GLY A 82 -6.64 19.54 8.19
CA GLY A 82 -5.92 18.33 7.78
C GLY A 82 -4.77 18.00 8.73
N ALA A 83 -4.08 18.99 9.29
CA ALA A 83 -3.09 18.77 10.35
C ALA A 83 -3.73 18.20 11.63
N PHE A 84 -4.93 18.67 11.99
CA PHE A 84 -5.70 18.14 13.12
C PHE A 84 -6.16 16.69 12.87
N TYR A 85 -6.65 16.40 11.66
CA TYR A 85 -7.00 15.04 11.26
C TYR A 85 -5.79 14.10 11.31
N PHE A 86 -4.64 14.52 10.78
CA PHE A 86 -3.39 13.77 10.85
C PHE A 86 -2.97 13.49 12.31
N ALA A 87 -3.05 14.49 13.20
CA ALA A 87 -2.75 14.26 14.62
C ALA A 87 -3.69 13.19 15.23
N LEU A 88 -4.97 13.19 14.85
CA LEU A 88 -5.93 12.18 15.29
C LEU A 88 -5.56 10.77 14.79
N THR A 89 -5.15 10.61 13.53
CA THR A 89 -4.76 9.29 12.98
C THR A 89 -3.50 8.73 13.64
N VAL A 90 -2.58 9.61 14.07
CA VAL A 90 -1.37 9.23 14.83
C VAL A 90 -1.73 8.76 16.24
N ILE A 91 -2.49 9.54 17.01
CA ILE A 91 -2.81 9.17 18.41
C ILE A 91 -3.73 7.94 18.51
N THR A 92 -4.56 7.70 17.48
CA THR A 92 -5.45 6.53 17.40
C THR A 92 -4.76 5.31 16.78
N THR A 93 -3.50 5.42 16.37
CA THR A 93 -2.70 4.35 15.74
C THR A 93 -3.27 3.82 14.43
N ILE A 94 -4.13 4.59 13.73
CA ILE A 94 -4.68 4.22 12.42
C ILE A 94 -3.59 4.35 11.34
N GLY A 95 -2.93 5.51 11.28
CA GLY A 95 -1.76 5.74 10.41
C GLY A 95 -2.02 5.63 8.90
N GLU A 96 -2.82 6.53 8.32
CA GLU A 96 -2.96 6.62 6.86
C GLU A 96 -1.77 7.36 6.22
N TYR A 97 -1.05 6.68 5.34
CA TYR A 97 0.13 7.21 4.66
C TYR A 97 -0.19 8.24 3.55
N ASP A 98 -1.43 8.28 3.07
CA ASP A 98 -1.87 9.20 2.01
C ASP A 98 -1.83 10.68 2.41
N LEU A 99 -1.69 10.97 3.72
CA LEU A 99 -1.54 12.32 4.26
C LEU A 99 -0.08 12.79 4.35
N VAL A 100 0.88 11.90 4.13
CA VAL A 100 2.31 12.20 4.17
C VAL A 100 2.76 12.62 2.77
N ILE A 101 3.27 13.86 2.66
CA ILE A 101 3.85 14.41 1.43
C ILE A 101 5.34 14.13 1.40
#